data_AF-A0A934F042-F1
#
_entry.id   AF-A0A934F042-F1
#
_cell.length_a   1.000
_cell.length_b   1.000
_cell.length_c   1.000
_cell.angle_alpha   90.00
_cell.angle_beta   90.00
_cell.angle_gamma   90.00
#
_symmetry.space_group_name_H-M   'P 1'
#
loop_
_entity.id
_entity.type
_entity.pdbx_description
1 polymer ?
#
loop_
_entity_poly.entity_id
_entity_poly.type
_entity_poly.pdbx_seq_one_letter_code
_entity_poly.pdbx_strand_id
1 'polypeptide(L)'
;MNFAPIPRLVAVVALVFALQPVRGAEDAANKPASRQPTPELLQQYLKRFPDADTNKDGKLTFDEARAYLKKLRESGQPLPGKREAKAAALPAPDHKDVRYGPHERNVFDLWLAKADKPAPLVVFIHGGGFVGGDKSKLSRDGLQRAREAGASVMAINYRFRQHAPIQDILRDAARAIQFVRLNAAKYNLDPKRIGCFGGSAGAGTSLWLAVHDDLANPKSDDPVLRQSSRISAAACISGQASYDMTEWGKLIGEFKKEWRRGDAEDIEFYHFKSEADYKTPEGKRVLDDCSMYRQLSQDDPPILMISTQSAAEPANRGAYVHHPRHAQAIKKRGDEVGAKVRTHLEDDGTANTTVVAVEFLLKHLGATSPSASKAKQGD
;
A
#
# COMPACT_ATOMS: atom_id res chain seq x y z
N MET A 1 28.59 41.43 6.54
CA MET A 1 27.42 40.72 5.99
C MET A 1 27.61 39.24 6.28
N ASN A 2 26.92 38.73 7.30
CA ASN A 2 27.03 37.33 7.76
C ASN A 2 26.02 36.48 7.00
N PHE A 3 26.49 35.55 6.17
CA PHE A 3 25.64 34.47 5.66
C PHE A 3 25.44 33.44 6.78
N ALA A 4 24.18 33.18 7.11
CA ALA A 4 23.79 32.19 8.10
C ALA A 4 24.25 30.76 7.69
N PRO A 5 24.56 29.87 8.65
CA PRO A 5 24.97 28.51 8.34
C PRO A 5 23.80 27.72 7.72
N ILE A 6 24.08 27.02 6.61
CA ILE A 6 23.14 26.11 5.97
C ILE A 6 22.73 25.02 7.00
N PRO A 7 21.42 24.78 7.23
CA PRO A 7 20.98 23.85 8.27
C PRO A 7 21.43 22.40 7.98
N ARG A 8 21.79 21.68 9.06
CA ARG A 8 22.26 20.27 9.17
C ARG A 8 21.43 19.19 8.41
N LEU A 9 20.35 19.57 7.72
CA LEU A 9 19.34 18.69 7.13
C LEU A 9 19.60 18.37 5.64
N VAL A 10 20.30 19.25 4.91
CA VAL A 10 20.39 19.17 3.44
C VAL A 10 21.42 18.12 2.96
N ALA A 11 22.46 17.85 3.74
CA ALA A 11 23.58 17.00 3.32
C ALA A 11 23.32 15.47 3.36
N VAL A 12 22.36 15.00 4.16
CA VAL A 12 22.03 13.55 4.26
C VAL A 12 21.09 13.12 3.14
N VAL A 13 20.18 14.00 2.74
CA VAL A 13 19.33 13.83 1.56
C VAL A 13 20.22 13.71 0.31
N ALA A 14 21.28 14.51 0.21
CA ALA A 14 22.20 14.49 -0.92
C ALA A 14 22.93 13.15 -1.15
N LEU A 15 23.19 12.31 -0.13
CA LEU A 15 23.81 10.98 -0.36
C LEU A 15 22.78 9.92 -0.77
N VAL A 16 21.55 10.00 -0.25
CA VAL A 16 20.45 9.15 -0.72
C VAL A 16 20.09 9.48 -2.18
N PHE A 17 20.19 10.76 -2.57
CA PHE A 17 20.00 11.23 -3.95
C PHE A 17 21.23 11.00 -4.86
N ALA A 18 22.47 11.11 -4.35
CA ALA A 18 23.68 10.88 -5.17
C ALA A 18 23.86 9.41 -5.59
N LEU A 19 23.19 8.49 -4.89
CA LEU A 19 23.17 7.05 -5.22
C LEU A 19 21.92 6.64 -6.01
N GLN A 20 21.08 7.60 -6.40
CA GLN A 20 19.97 7.39 -7.32
C GLN A 20 20.37 7.86 -8.73
N PRO A 21 20.07 7.09 -9.79
CA PRO A 21 20.24 7.58 -11.15
C PRO A 21 19.23 8.70 -11.43
N VAL A 22 19.70 9.83 -11.96
CA VAL A 22 18.86 10.98 -12.37
C VAL A 22 18.22 10.72 -13.73
N ARG A 23 16.94 11.08 -13.91
CA ARG A 23 16.34 11.70 -15.12
C ARG A 23 14.88 12.11 -14.84
N GLY A 24 14.34 13.22 -15.36
CA GLY A 24 14.33 13.58 -16.79
C GLY A 24 14.83 14.98 -17.20
N ALA A 25 14.91 15.10 -18.53
CA ALA A 25 15.43 16.18 -19.39
C ALA A 25 14.48 17.41 -19.39
N GLU A 26 14.92 18.64 -19.67
CA GLU A 26 15.59 19.07 -20.90
C GLU A 26 16.65 20.13 -20.59
N ASP A 27 17.92 19.80 -20.82
CA ASP A 27 18.82 20.60 -21.63
C ASP A 27 20.19 19.94 -21.77
N ALA A 28 20.72 20.04 -22.99
CA ALA A 28 22.11 19.89 -23.40
C ALA A 28 22.80 18.52 -23.22
N ALA A 29 23.07 17.91 -24.38
CA ALA A 29 24.12 16.95 -24.64
C ALA A 29 25.41 17.25 -23.82
N ASN A 30 26.05 16.16 -23.37
CA ASN A 30 27.40 16.09 -22.78
C ASN A 30 27.49 16.07 -21.23
N LYS A 31 27.30 14.89 -20.58
CA LYS A 31 28.01 14.44 -19.34
C LYS A 31 27.66 13.00 -18.87
N PRO A 32 28.55 12.30 -18.11
CA PRO A 32 28.63 10.84 -17.98
C PRO A 32 27.85 10.21 -16.79
N ALA A 33 27.88 8.87 -16.71
CA ALA A 33 27.23 7.96 -15.77
C ALA A 33 27.29 8.32 -14.27
N SER A 34 26.37 7.74 -13.49
CA SER A 34 26.23 7.78 -12.01
C SER A 34 27.48 8.26 -11.27
N ARG A 35 27.45 9.45 -10.67
CA ARG A 35 28.58 9.96 -9.87
C ARG A 35 28.62 9.26 -8.52
N GLN A 36 29.65 8.45 -8.30
CA GLN A 36 30.06 8.03 -6.96
C GLN A 36 30.26 9.27 -6.06
N PRO A 37 29.96 9.18 -4.76
CA PRO A 37 30.18 10.28 -3.82
C PRO A 37 31.67 10.66 -3.82
N THR A 38 31.96 11.96 -3.77
CA THR A 38 33.36 12.42 -3.84
C THR A 38 34.15 11.99 -2.60
N PRO A 39 35.48 11.83 -2.69
CA PRO A 39 36.32 11.50 -1.55
C PRO A 39 36.15 12.45 -0.36
N GLU A 40 35.92 13.75 -0.60
CA GLU A 40 35.69 14.73 0.45
C GLU A 40 34.39 14.46 1.22
N LEU A 41 33.34 14.01 0.51
CA LEU A 41 32.07 13.66 1.12
C LEU A 41 32.20 12.40 1.98
N LEU A 42 32.89 11.37 1.47
CA LEU A 42 33.17 10.14 2.23
C LEU A 42 33.99 10.41 3.49
N GLN A 43 34.93 11.35 3.43
CA GLN A 43 35.71 11.79 4.60
C GLN A 43 34.88 12.56 5.63
N GLN A 44 33.85 13.31 5.21
CA GLN A 44 32.89 13.91 6.14
C GLN A 44 32.00 12.86 6.83
N TYR A 45 31.70 11.75 6.14
CA TYR A 45 31.00 10.60 6.74
C TYR A 45 31.86 9.89 7.78
N LEU A 46 33.15 9.68 7.51
CA LEU A 46 34.08 9.04 8.45
C LEU A 46 34.13 9.77 9.80
N LYS A 47 34.15 11.11 9.81
CA LYS A 47 34.13 11.91 11.04
C LYS A 47 32.89 11.69 11.90
N ARG A 48 31.78 11.23 11.30
CA ARG A 48 30.47 11.08 11.95
C ARG A 48 30.13 9.62 12.23
N PHE A 49 30.76 8.70 11.51
CA PHE A 49 30.61 7.26 11.62
C PHE A 49 32.00 6.59 11.55
N PRO A 50 32.82 6.74 12.61
CA PRO A 50 34.16 6.15 12.64
C PRO A 50 34.11 4.62 12.50
N ASP A 51 33.01 3.98 12.95
CA ASP A 51 32.81 2.52 12.85
C ASP A 51 32.51 2.03 11.42
N ALA A 52 32.30 2.94 10.47
CA ALA A 52 32.10 2.59 9.06
C ALA A 52 33.43 2.28 8.34
N ASP A 53 34.56 2.79 8.86
CA ASP A 53 35.91 2.46 8.39
C ASP A 53 36.33 1.12 9.00
N THR A 54 36.04 0.06 8.25
CA THR A 54 36.18 -1.31 8.75
C THR A 54 37.62 -1.79 8.76
N ASN A 55 38.44 -1.27 7.83
CA ASN A 55 39.87 -1.58 7.78
C ASN A 55 40.72 -0.64 8.67
N LYS A 56 40.11 0.40 9.25
CA LYS A 56 40.71 1.40 10.15
C LYS A 56 41.86 2.18 9.52
N ASP A 57 41.82 2.38 8.20
CA ASP A 57 42.86 3.09 7.47
C ASP A 57 42.69 4.62 7.46
N GLY A 58 41.64 5.12 8.11
CA GLY A 58 41.31 6.54 8.18
C GLY A 58 40.68 7.07 6.89
N LYS A 59 40.20 6.20 5.99
CA LYS A 59 39.53 6.56 4.74
C LYS A 59 38.31 5.70 4.47
N LEU A 60 37.13 6.31 4.55
CA LEU A 60 35.91 5.61 4.21
C LEU A 60 35.80 5.41 2.69
N THR A 61 35.78 4.16 2.25
CA THR A 61 35.50 3.81 0.85
C THR A 61 33.99 3.67 0.58
N PHE A 62 33.60 3.68 -0.69
CA PHE A 62 32.20 3.54 -1.08
C PHE A 62 31.61 2.17 -0.65
N ASP A 63 32.40 1.11 -0.77
CA ASP A 63 31.97 -0.24 -0.41
C ASP A 63 31.83 -0.42 1.10
N GLU A 64 32.70 0.20 1.88
CA GLU A 64 32.59 0.23 3.35
C GLU A 64 31.37 1.01 3.82
N ALA A 65 31.12 2.18 3.24
CA ALA A 65 29.92 2.96 3.52
C ALA A 65 28.64 2.17 3.22
N ARG A 66 28.63 1.42 2.11
CA ARG A 66 27.50 0.58 1.69
C ARG A 66 27.30 -0.62 2.63
N ALA A 67 28.37 -1.31 3.01
CA ALA A 67 28.34 -2.44 3.93
C ALA A 67 27.85 -2.01 5.33
N TYR A 68 28.31 -0.86 5.81
CA TYR A 68 27.90 -0.29 7.09
C TYR A 68 26.41 0.07 7.12
N LEU A 69 25.89 0.68 6.06
CA LEU A 69 24.46 1.00 5.92
C LEU A 69 23.58 -0.26 5.84
N LYS A 70 24.06 -1.33 5.21
CA LYS A 70 23.39 -2.62 5.19
C LYS A 70 23.28 -3.20 6.61
N LYS A 71 24.37 -3.17 7.37
CA LYS A 71 24.43 -3.65 8.76
C LYS A 71 23.53 -2.84 9.71
N LEU A 72 23.44 -1.52 9.53
CA LEU A 72 22.51 -0.65 10.29
C LEU A 72 21.04 -0.99 9.99
N ARG A 73 20.73 -1.31 8.74
CA ARG A 73 19.38 -1.70 8.31
C ARG A 73 18.97 -3.07 8.84
N GLU A 74 19.91 -4.01 8.93
CA GLU A 74 19.70 -5.37 9.45
C GLU A 74 19.64 -5.41 10.98
N SER A 75 20.37 -4.53 11.67
CA SER A 75 20.35 -4.43 13.14
C SER A 75 19.14 -3.67 13.70
N GLY A 76 18.28 -3.10 12.84
CA GLY A 76 17.11 -2.33 13.27
C GLY A 76 17.46 -1.02 13.98
N GLN A 77 18.73 -0.62 14.02
CA GLN A 77 19.13 0.64 14.62
C GLN A 77 18.69 1.82 13.73
N PRO A 78 18.05 2.86 14.30
CA PRO A 78 17.64 4.02 13.53
C PRO A 78 18.86 4.74 12.94
N LEU A 79 18.83 4.97 11.63
CA LEU A 79 19.86 5.73 10.93
C LEU A 79 20.02 7.13 11.58
N PRO A 80 21.21 7.48 12.09
CA PRO A 80 21.41 8.76 12.77
C PRO A 80 21.25 9.92 11.78
N GLY A 81 20.21 10.73 11.97
CA GLY A 81 19.84 11.81 11.03
C GLY A 81 18.34 11.83 10.70
N LYS A 82 17.63 10.71 10.90
CA LYS A 82 16.20 10.78 11.16
C LYS A 82 15.98 11.35 12.57
N ARG A 83 15.95 12.68 12.70
CA ARG A 83 14.83 13.20 13.48
C ARG A 83 13.63 12.79 12.65
N GLU A 84 12.94 11.72 13.06
CA GLU A 84 11.51 11.72 12.85
C GLU A 84 11.07 13.08 13.38
N ALA A 85 10.74 14.02 12.48
CA ALA A 85 9.70 14.96 12.84
C ALA A 85 8.60 14.01 13.29
N LYS A 86 8.42 13.90 14.61
CA LYS A 86 7.56 12.91 15.26
C LYS A 86 6.21 13.15 14.60
N ALA A 87 5.91 12.37 13.55
CA ALA A 87 4.67 12.51 12.82
C ALA A 87 3.64 12.38 13.92
N ALA A 88 2.89 13.46 14.18
CA ALA A 88 2.07 13.51 15.38
C ALA A 88 1.28 12.20 15.40
N ALA A 89 1.34 11.46 16.51
CA ALA A 89 0.73 10.14 16.59
C ALA A 89 -0.76 10.26 16.28
N LEU A 90 -1.32 9.35 15.47
CA LEU A 90 -2.74 9.36 15.13
C LEU A 90 -3.58 9.62 16.40
N PRO A 91 -4.66 10.42 16.31
CA PRO A 91 -5.57 10.55 17.45
C PRO A 91 -6.01 9.15 17.90
N ALA A 92 -6.25 8.97 19.20
CA ALA A 92 -6.68 7.68 19.72
C ALA A 92 -7.96 7.22 19.00
N PRO A 93 -8.06 5.95 18.58
CA PRO A 93 -9.29 5.42 18.03
C PRO A 93 -10.36 5.31 19.11
N ASP A 94 -11.62 5.45 18.71
CA ASP A 94 -12.78 5.26 19.60
C ASP A 94 -12.90 3.79 20.03
N HIS A 95 -12.52 2.87 19.14
CA HIS A 95 -12.34 1.46 19.46
C HIS A 95 -10.99 0.97 18.98
N LYS A 96 -10.16 0.50 19.91
CA LYS A 96 -8.80 0.01 19.64
C LYS A 96 -8.75 -1.51 19.69
N ASP A 97 -7.98 -2.12 18.78
CA ASP A 97 -7.65 -3.55 18.76
C ASP A 97 -8.90 -4.48 18.85
N VAL A 98 -10.00 -4.08 18.20
CA VAL A 98 -11.23 -4.86 18.18
C VAL A 98 -11.00 -6.13 17.36
N ARG A 99 -11.16 -7.30 18.00
CA ARG A 99 -10.98 -8.59 17.34
C ARG A 99 -12.15 -8.90 16.40
N TYR A 100 -11.83 -9.24 15.15
CA TYR A 100 -12.80 -9.69 14.14
C TYR A 100 -12.63 -11.17 13.75
N GLY A 101 -11.55 -11.82 14.21
CA GLY A 101 -11.22 -13.19 13.87
C GLY A 101 -10.38 -13.90 14.94
N PRO A 102 -10.12 -15.21 14.74
CA PRO A 102 -9.44 -16.03 15.74
C PRO A 102 -7.95 -15.69 15.88
N HIS A 103 -7.28 -15.28 14.80
CA HIS A 103 -5.86 -14.97 14.85
C HIS A 103 -5.58 -13.68 15.63
N GLU A 104 -4.47 -13.59 16.35
CA GLU A 104 -4.11 -12.40 17.14
C GLU A 104 -4.04 -11.10 16.32
N ARG A 105 -3.65 -11.21 15.05
CA ARG A 105 -3.59 -10.10 14.10
C ARG A 105 -4.95 -9.75 13.49
N ASN A 106 -6.00 -10.53 13.70
CA ASN A 106 -7.34 -10.18 13.22
C ASN A 106 -7.98 -9.13 14.12
N VAL A 107 -7.38 -7.93 14.14
CA VAL A 107 -7.80 -6.77 14.92
C VAL A 107 -7.92 -5.53 14.05
N PHE A 108 -8.80 -4.61 14.43
CA PHE A 108 -8.91 -3.30 13.81
C PHE A 108 -8.97 -2.17 14.83
N ASP A 109 -8.59 -0.97 14.40
CA ASP A 109 -8.88 0.29 15.08
C ASP A 109 -9.98 1.03 14.30
N LEU A 110 -10.90 1.68 15.03
CA LEU A 110 -12.04 2.39 14.47
C LEU A 110 -12.13 3.81 15.04
N TRP A 111 -12.19 4.79 14.14
CA TRP A 111 -12.48 6.19 14.42
C TRP A 111 -13.86 6.54 13.88
N LEU A 112 -14.77 6.90 14.77
CA LEU A 112 -16.14 7.23 14.40
C LEU A 112 -16.24 8.66 13.88
N ALA A 113 -17.06 8.84 12.84
CA ALA A 113 -17.55 10.15 12.46
C ALA A 113 -18.52 10.68 13.51
N LYS A 114 -18.55 12.00 13.68
CA LYS A 114 -19.63 12.67 14.40
C LYS A 114 -20.81 12.84 13.44
N ALA A 115 -21.76 11.91 13.47
CA ALA A 115 -22.91 11.90 12.58
C ALA A 115 -24.18 11.42 13.30
N ASP A 116 -25.30 12.09 13.06
CA ASP A 116 -26.61 11.71 13.62
C ASP A 116 -27.23 10.51 12.88
N LYS A 117 -26.81 10.28 11.64
CA LYS A 117 -27.24 9.16 10.78
C LYS A 117 -26.09 8.15 10.61
N PRO A 118 -26.40 6.88 10.27
CA PRO A 118 -25.38 5.89 9.98
C PRO A 118 -24.33 6.39 8.98
N ALA A 119 -23.06 6.41 9.40
CA ALA A 119 -21.97 7.01 8.65
C ALA A 119 -21.40 6.04 7.59
N PRO A 120 -20.94 6.55 6.44
CA PRO A 120 -20.13 5.73 5.53
C PRO A 120 -18.80 5.35 6.19
N LEU A 121 -18.22 4.24 5.75
CA LEU A 121 -16.97 3.69 6.30
C LEU A 121 -15.86 3.68 5.25
N VAL A 122 -14.73 4.31 5.57
CA VAL A 122 -13.48 4.22 4.83
C VAL A 122 -12.55 3.22 5.54
N VAL A 123 -12.15 2.17 4.85
CA VAL A 123 -11.32 1.10 5.41
C VAL A 123 -9.90 1.19 4.85
N PHE A 124 -8.93 1.39 5.72
CA PHE A 124 -7.52 1.32 5.40
C PHE A 124 -6.97 -0.09 5.61
N ILE A 125 -6.33 -0.61 4.57
CA ILE A 125 -5.62 -1.89 4.59
C ILE A 125 -4.14 -1.58 4.41
N HIS A 126 -3.33 -1.98 5.40
CA HIS A 126 -1.91 -1.63 5.39
C HIS A 126 -1.14 -2.41 4.31
N GLY A 127 -0.09 -1.80 3.76
CA GLY A 127 0.91 -2.48 2.94
C GLY A 127 1.96 -3.22 3.77
N GLY A 128 2.96 -3.81 3.10
CA GLY A 128 4.05 -4.53 3.76
C GLY A 128 4.34 -5.92 3.18
N GLY A 129 3.88 -6.20 1.96
CA GLY A 129 4.17 -7.45 1.25
C GLY A 129 3.68 -8.70 1.98
N PHE A 130 2.67 -8.56 2.84
CA PHE A 130 2.13 -9.62 3.68
C PHE A 130 3.13 -10.27 4.66
N VAL A 131 4.31 -9.67 4.86
CA VAL A 131 5.33 -10.12 5.84
C VAL A 131 5.49 -9.13 7.00
N GLY A 132 4.84 -7.98 6.91
CA GLY A 132 4.99 -6.89 7.85
C GLY A 132 3.93 -5.82 7.64
N GLY A 133 4.04 -4.75 8.41
CA GLY A 133 3.07 -3.65 8.40
C GLY A 133 2.09 -3.72 9.56
N ASP A 134 1.36 -2.63 9.72
CA ASP A 134 0.42 -2.46 10.83
C ASP A 134 -0.63 -1.39 10.47
N LYS A 135 -1.83 -1.54 11.04
CA LYS A 135 -2.93 -0.60 10.95
C LYS A 135 -2.58 0.83 11.39
N SER A 136 -1.59 1.01 12.26
CA SER A 136 -1.07 2.33 12.65
C SER A 136 -0.39 3.10 11.52
N LYS A 137 -0.12 2.46 10.37
CA LYS A 137 0.40 3.15 9.17
C LYS A 137 -0.65 4.00 8.45
N LEU A 138 -1.90 4.02 8.91
CA LEU A 138 -2.91 4.94 8.40
C LEU A 138 -2.36 6.38 8.43
N SER A 139 -2.49 7.09 7.32
CA SER A 139 -2.08 8.50 7.24
C SER A 139 -3.00 9.38 8.09
N ARG A 140 -2.41 10.30 8.85
CA ARG A 140 -3.13 11.35 9.57
C ARG A 140 -4.04 12.15 8.64
N ASP A 141 -3.52 12.55 7.48
CA ASP A 141 -4.25 13.41 6.56
C ASP A 141 -5.44 12.67 5.95
N GLY A 142 -5.27 11.38 5.63
CA GLY A 142 -6.38 10.52 5.17
C GLY A 142 -7.45 10.34 6.24
N LEU A 143 -7.05 10.10 7.49
CA LEU A 143 -7.97 10.00 8.62
C LEU A 143 -8.73 11.31 8.83
N GLN A 144 -8.02 12.44 8.90
CA GLN A 144 -8.61 13.75 9.08
C GLN A 144 -9.61 14.05 7.96
N ARG A 145 -9.19 13.86 6.70
CA ARG A 145 -10.02 14.15 5.54
C ARG A 145 -11.32 13.34 5.55
N ALA A 146 -11.25 12.05 5.85
CA ALA A 146 -12.44 11.19 5.92
C ALA A 146 -13.40 11.66 7.03
N ARG A 147 -12.88 11.95 8.22
CA ARG A 147 -13.69 12.41 9.36
C ARG A 147 -14.33 13.78 9.11
N GLU A 148 -13.63 14.68 8.45
CA GLU A 148 -14.17 15.98 8.04
C GLU A 148 -15.35 15.86 7.06
N ALA A 149 -15.38 14.81 6.23
CA ALA A 149 -16.53 14.49 5.37
C ALA A 149 -17.62 13.64 6.06
N GLY A 150 -17.53 13.46 7.38
CA GLY A 150 -18.52 12.67 8.13
C GLY A 150 -18.43 11.16 7.86
N ALA A 151 -17.30 10.66 7.38
CA ALA A 151 -17.04 9.23 7.25
C ALA A 151 -16.26 8.69 8.45
N SER A 152 -16.67 7.52 8.95
CA SER A 152 -15.88 6.77 9.92
C SER A 152 -14.70 6.10 9.21
N VAL A 153 -13.62 5.84 9.94
CA VAL A 153 -12.41 5.21 9.40
C VAL A 153 -12.07 3.96 10.19
N MET A 154 -11.85 2.84 9.51
CA MET A 154 -11.36 1.59 10.11
C MET A 154 -10.00 1.25 9.54
N ALA A 155 -9.04 0.87 10.37
CA ALA A 155 -7.74 0.37 9.93
C ALA A 155 -7.53 -1.06 10.45
N ILE A 156 -7.26 -2.01 9.55
CA ILE A 156 -7.22 -3.43 9.90
C ILE A 156 -5.79 -3.98 9.88
N ASN A 157 -5.50 -4.92 10.79
CA ASN A 157 -4.43 -5.90 10.64
C ASN A 157 -4.99 -7.20 10.06
N TYR A 158 -4.14 -8.00 9.44
CA TYR A 158 -4.43 -9.33 8.87
C TYR A 158 -3.25 -10.28 9.13
N ARG A 159 -3.43 -11.60 8.91
CA ARG A 159 -2.35 -12.60 9.05
C ARG A 159 -1.19 -12.33 8.09
N PHE A 160 0.03 -12.65 8.51
CA PHE A 160 1.19 -12.63 7.60
C PHE A 160 1.37 -13.96 6.89
N ARG A 161 2.10 -13.93 5.76
CA ARG A 161 2.34 -15.11 4.89
C ARG A 161 3.06 -16.26 5.56
N GLN A 162 3.76 -16.00 6.66
CA GLN A 162 4.35 -17.04 7.52
C GLN A 162 3.31 -17.82 8.35
N HIS A 163 2.08 -17.32 8.45
CA HIS A 163 0.99 -17.90 9.25
C HIS A 163 -0.19 -18.38 8.40
N ALA A 164 -0.31 -17.90 7.15
CA ALA A 164 -1.41 -18.24 6.26
C ALA A 164 -1.03 -18.04 4.79
N PRO A 165 -1.60 -18.80 3.86
CA PRO A 165 -1.42 -18.55 2.43
C PRO A 165 -2.19 -17.29 1.98
N ILE A 166 -1.86 -16.74 0.82
CA ILE A 166 -2.41 -15.46 0.36
C ILE A 166 -3.95 -15.42 0.36
N GLN A 167 -4.61 -16.48 -0.07
CA GLN A 167 -6.07 -16.59 -0.14
C GLN A 167 -6.74 -16.42 1.23
N ASP A 168 -6.09 -16.89 2.28
CA ASP A 168 -6.55 -16.79 3.66
C ASP A 168 -6.34 -15.38 4.22
N ILE A 169 -5.24 -14.73 3.83
CA ILE A 169 -4.93 -13.35 4.20
C ILE A 169 -5.93 -12.39 3.55
N LEU A 170 -6.30 -12.63 2.30
CA LEU A 170 -7.34 -11.85 1.61
C LEU A 170 -8.71 -12.06 2.27
N ARG A 171 -9.02 -13.31 2.68
CA ARG A 171 -10.24 -13.64 3.44
C ARG A 171 -10.27 -13.01 4.84
N ASP A 172 -9.12 -12.75 5.47
CA ASP A 172 -9.09 -11.97 6.73
C ASP A 172 -9.64 -10.56 6.52
N ALA A 173 -9.28 -9.90 5.41
CA ALA A 173 -9.80 -8.58 5.08
C ALA A 173 -11.30 -8.63 4.77
N ALA A 174 -11.78 -9.62 4.01
CA ALA A 174 -13.20 -9.83 3.77
C ALA A 174 -13.97 -10.06 5.08
N ARG A 175 -13.42 -10.88 5.98
CA ARG A 175 -13.99 -11.12 7.31
C ARG A 175 -14.10 -9.84 8.13
N ALA A 176 -13.12 -8.93 8.05
CA ALA A 176 -13.21 -7.64 8.72
C ALA A 176 -14.39 -6.78 8.19
N ILE A 177 -14.63 -6.78 6.87
CA ILE A 177 -15.77 -6.12 6.24
C ILE A 177 -17.10 -6.75 6.70
N GLN A 178 -17.17 -8.07 6.68
CA GLN A 178 -18.32 -8.83 7.17
C GLN A 178 -18.61 -8.56 8.66
N PHE A 179 -17.56 -8.52 9.48
CA PHE A 179 -17.67 -8.27 10.92
C PHE A 179 -18.20 -6.87 11.20
N VAL A 180 -17.66 -5.84 10.54
CA VAL A 180 -18.14 -4.47 10.75
C VAL A 180 -19.56 -4.29 10.22
N ARG A 181 -19.92 -5.00 9.13
CA ARG A 181 -21.29 -5.04 8.60
C ARG A 181 -22.28 -5.68 9.58
N LEU A 182 -21.91 -6.79 10.22
CA LEU A 182 -22.70 -7.41 11.29
C LEU A 182 -22.93 -6.46 12.47
N ASN A 183 -21.93 -5.64 12.79
CA ASN A 183 -21.95 -4.70 13.91
C ASN A 183 -22.29 -3.26 13.50
N ALA A 184 -22.83 -3.04 12.30
CA ALA A 184 -22.97 -1.70 11.75
C ALA A 184 -23.87 -0.79 12.63
N ALA A 185 -24.97 -1.33 13.16
CA ALA A 185 -25.85 -0.59 14.07
C ALA A 185 -25.13 -0.17 15.37
N LYS A 186 -24.29 -1.05 15.95
CA LYS A 186 -23.52 -0.77 17.17
C LYS A 186 -22.56 0.41 16.98
N TYR A 187 -21.97 0.53 15.80
CA TYR A 187 -20.99 1.58 15.49
C TYR A 187 -21.60 2.78 14.75
N ASN A 188 -22.93 2.83 14.59
CA ASN A 188 -23.62 3.83 13.78
C ASN A 188 -23.03 3.96 12.36
N LEU A 189 -22.83 2.83 11.68
CA LEU A 189 -22.30 2.73 10.33
C LEU A 189 -23.38 2.31 9.33
N ASP A 190 -23.28 2.79 8.11
CA ASP A 190 -24.11 2.32 7.01
C ASP A 190 -23.46 1.08 6.36
N PRO A 191 -24.07 -0.13 6.48
CA PRO A 191 -23.48 -1.36 5.97
C PRO A 191 -23.39 -1.41 4.44
N LYS A 192 -24.06 -0.50 3.72
CA LYS A 192 -24.07 -0.41 2.25
C LYS A 192 -23.03 0.57 1.70
N ARG A 193 -22.36 1.34 2.55
CA ARG A 193 -21.42 2.40 2.16
C ARG A 193 -20.06 2.16 2.79
N ILE A 194 -19.34 1.16 2.27
CA ILE A 194 -18.01 0.77 2.74
C ILE A 194 -17.03 0.84 1.56
N GLY A 195 -15.98 1.64 1.67
CA GLY A 195 -14.93 1.75 0.66
C GLY A 195 -13.57 1.36 1.21
N CYS A 196 -12.75 0.67 0.43
CA CYS A 196 -11.42 0.22 0.87
C CYS A 196 -10.29 0.96 0.13
N PHE A 197 -9.21 1.25 0.84
CA PHE A 197 -7.98 1.71 0.23
C PHE A 197 -6.74 1.20 0.95
N GLY A 198 -5.61 1.26 0.26
CA GLY A 198 -4.33 0.89 0.85
C GLY A 198 -3.19 1.13 -0.12
N GLY A 199 -1.98 0.85 0.36
CA GLY A 199 -0.76 0.88 -0.43
C GLY A 199 -0.17 -0.51 -0.62
N SER A 200 0.43 -0.80 -1.78
CA SER A 200 1.14 -2.07 -2.02
C SER A 200 0.22 -3.28 -1.76
N ALA A 201 0.57 -4.18 -0.84
CA ALA A 201 -0.27 -5.31 -0.41
C ALA A 201 -1.70 -4.90 -0.02
N GLY A 202 -1.88 -3.74 0.62
CA GLY A 202 -3.21 -3.23 0.98
C GLY A 202 -3.99 -2.71 -0.22
N ALA A 203 -3.31 -2.22 -1.25
CA ALA A 203 -3.92 -1.82 -2.51
C ALA A 203 -4.44 -3.05 -3.27
N GLY A 204 -3.62 -4.10 -3.42
CA GLY A 204 -4.08 -5.33 -4.08
C GLY A 204 -5.16 -6.05 -3.27
N THR A 205 -5.13 -6.01 -1.94
CA THR A 205 -6.24 -6.51 -1.09
C THR A 205 -7.53 -5.71 -1.31
N SER A 206 -7.43 -4.37 -1.42
CA SER A 206 -8.59 -3.51 -1.70
C SER A 206 -9.16 -3.79 -3.09
N LEU A 207 -8.31 -4.01 -4.09
CA LEU A 207 -8.73 -4.42 -5.43
C LEU A 207 -9.41 -5.79 -5.41
N TRP A 208 -8.83 -6.77 -4.70
CA TRP A 208 -9.41 -8.10 -4.55
C TRP A 208 -10.81 -8.03 -3.92
N LEU A 209 -10.98 -7.27 -2.85
CA LEU A 209 -12.32 -7.05 -2.26
C LEU A 209 -13.32 -6.38 -3.22
N ALA A 210 -12.83 -5.58 -4.18
CA ALA A 210 -13.68 -4.91 -5.14
C ALA A 210 -14.21 -5.87 -6.21
N VAL A 211 -13.37 -6.78 -6.70
CA VAL A 211 -13.66 -7.62 -7.87
C VAL A 211 -14.04 -9.05 -7.52
N HIS A 212 -13.80 -9.49 -6.29
CA HIS A 212 -14.14 -10.84 -5.87
C HIS A 212 -15.63 -10.96 -5.62
N ASP A 213 -16.20 -12.11 -6.01
CA ASP A 213 -17.59 -12.46 -5.74
C ASP A 213 -17.91 -12.39 -4.24
N ASP A 214 -19.18 -12.18 -3.92
CA ASP A 214 -19.61 -12.07 -2.54
C ASP A 214 -19.34 -13.40 -1.78
N LEU A 215 -18.64 -13.29 -0.66
CA LEU A 215 -18.29 -14.42 0.22
C LEU A 215 -19.36 -14.71 1.28
N ALA A 216 -20.52 -14.04 1.21
CA ALA A 216 -21.64 -14.33 2.09
C ALA A 216 -22.04 -15.81 2.00
N ASN A 217 -22.07 -16.47 3.15
CA ASN A 217 -22.65 -17.79 3.34
C ASN A 217 -23.84 -17.70 4.29
N PRO A 218 -25.08 -17.51 3.78
CA PRO A 218 -26.27 -17.37 4.61
C PRO A 218 -26.54 -18.55 5.54
N LYS A 219 -25.98 -19.72 5.23
CA LYS A 219 -26.14 -20.97 5.99
C LYS A 219 -25.00 -21.21 6.99
N SER A 220 -24.03 -20.32 7.11
CA SER A 220 -22.92 -20.49 8.05
C SER A 220 -23.38 -20.43 9.50
N ASP A 221 -22.79 -21.24 10.38
CA ASP A 221 -23.00 -21.11 11.83
C ASP A 221 -22.33 -19.84 12.39
N ASP A 222 -21.31 -19.32 11.70
CA ASP A 222 -20.66 -18.07 12.04
C ASP A 222 -21.47 -16.88 11.49
N PRO A 223 -22.09 -16.03 12.33
CA PRO A 223 -22.89 -14.90 11.88
C PRO A 223 -22.09 -13.85 11.11
N VAL A 224 -20.76 -13.79 11.29
CA VAL A 224 -19.88 -12.92 10.48
C VAL A 224 -19.93 -13.37 9.03
N LEU A 225 -19.75 -14.67 8.77
CA LEU A 225 -19.70 -15.21 7.42
C LEU A 225 -21.05 -15.12 6.68
N ARG A 226 -22.16 -14.89 7.38
CA ARG A 226 -23.47 -14.63 6.75
C ARG A 226 -23.55 -13.26 6.09
N GLN A 227 -22.70 -12.31 6.48
CA GLN A 227 -22.72 -10.97 5.93
C GLN A 227 -22.05 -10.93 4.55
N SER A 228 -22.46 -9.99 3.72
CA SER A 228 -21.76 -9.69 2.47
C SER A 228 -20.31 -9.29 2.73
N SER A 229 -19.39 -9.64 1.84
CA SER A 229 -18.01 -9.11 1.79
C SER A 229 -17.87 -7.93 0.82
N ARG A 230 -18.89 -7.65 -0.02
CA ARG A 230 -18.80 -6.63 -1.06
C ARG A 230 -18.60 -5.21 -0.51
N ILE A 231 -17.86 -4.41 -1.27
CA ILE A 231 -17.56 -3.00 -0.99
C ILE A 231 -18.12 -2.10 -2.09
N SER A 232 -18.26 -0.82 -1.80
CA SER A 232 -18.91 0.18 -2.66
C SER A 232 -17.92 0.94 -3.56
N ALA A 233 -16.63 0.95 -3.22
CA ALA A 233 -15.55 1.56 -3.99
C ALA A 233 -14.16 1.08 -3.49
N ALA A 234 -13.16 1.09 -4.37
CA ALA A 234 -11.77 0.80 -4.01
C ALA A 234 -10.77 1.83 -4.57
N ALA A 235 -9.77 2.20 -3.77
CA ALA A 235 -8.65 3.04 -4.22
C ALA A 235 -7.31 2.37 -3.90
N CYS A 236 -6.49 2.15 -4.92
CA CYS A 236 -5.36 1.22 -4.88
C CYS A 236 -4.04 1.96 -5.16
N ILE A 237 -3.26 2.27 -4.11
CA ILE A 237 -2.00 3.02 -4.23
C ILE A 237 -0.84 2.05 -4.49
N SER A 238 -0.22 2.16 -5.66
CA SER A 238 0.86 1.28 -6.14
C SER A 238 0.50 -0.20 -5.97
N GLY A 239 -0.74 -0.55 -6.32
CA GLY A 239 -1.30 -1.90 -6.20
C GLY A 239 -0.91 -2.83 -7.36
N GLN A 240 -1.00 -4.12 -7.09
CA GLN A 240 -0.79 -5.18 -8.08
C GLN A 240 -2.09 -5.44 -8.83
N ALA A 241 -2.00 -5.70 -10.13
CA ALA A 241 -3.14 -6.08 -10.97
C ALA A 241 -3.65 -7.50 -10.68
N SER A 242 -2.81 -8.35 -10.13
CA SER A 242 -3.13 -9.75 -9.87
C SER A 242 -2.21 -10.29 -8.78
N TYR A 243 -2.71 -11.18 -7.93
CA TYR A 243 -1.89 -12.03 -7.08
C TYR A 243 -1.67 -13.42 -7.69
N ASP A 244 -2.18 -13.69 -8.87
CA ASP A 244 -1.66 -14.74 -9.75
C ASP A 244 -0.38 -14.22 -10.43
N MET A 245 0.77 -14.59 -9.88
CA MET A 245 2.08 -14.15 -10.35
C MET A 245 2.46 -14.77 -11.71
N THR A 246 1.75 -15.82 -12.16
CA THR A 246 1.97 -16.41 -13.48
C THR A 246 1.51 -15.50 -14.63
N GLU A 247 0.68 -14.50 -14.33
CA GLU A 247 0.21 -13.52 -15.32
C GLU A 247 1.16 -12.34 -15.50
N TRP A 248 2.08 -12.10 -14.56
CA TRP A 248 2.80 -10.83 -14.48
C TRP A 248 3.71 -10.60 -15.68
N GLY A 249 4.36 -11.65 -16.21
CA GLY A 249 5.14 -11.57 -17.45
C GLY A 249 4.35 -10.95 -18.60
N LYS A 250 3.08 -11.35 -18.74
CA LYS A 250 2.17 -10.86 -19.78
C LYS A 250 1.63 -9.46 -19.48
N LEU A 251 1.30 -9.19 -18.21
CA LEU A 251 0.63 -7.95 -17.82
C LEU A 251 1.59 -6.76 -17.68
N ILE A 252 2.79 -6.99 -17.17
CA ILE A 252 3.72 -5.90 -16.80
C ILE A 252 5.15 -6.07 -17.34
N GLY A 253 5.43 -7.17 -18.04
CA GLY A 253 6.73 -7.51 -18.61
C GLY A 253 7.46 -8.58 -17.80
N GLU A 254 8.52 -9.14 -18.39
CA GLU A 254 9.26 -10.27 -17.80
C GLU A 254 9.94 -9.93 -16.47
N PHE A 255 9.82 -10.84 -15.50
CA PHE A 255 10.50 -10.72 -14.22
C PHE A 255 11.95 -11.20 -14.33
N LYS A 256 12.90 -10.35 -13.93
CA LYS A 256 14.32 -10.72 -14.00
C LYS A 256 14.71 -11.63 -12.83
N LYS A 257 15.47 -12.69 -13.11
CA LYS A 257 15.86 -13.71 -12.11
C LYS A 257 16.61 -13.10 -10.92
N GLU A 258 17.45 -12.08 -11.16
CA GLU A 258 18.20 -11.37 -10.12
C GLU A 258 17.33 -10.61 -9.10
N TRP A 259 16.03 -10.44 -9.37
CA TRP A 259 15.09 -9.82 -8.44
C TRP A 259 14.41 -10.81 -7.50
N ARG A 260 14.60 -12.12 -7.69
CA ARG A 260 14.05 -13.16 -6.81
C ARG A 260 14.67 -13.08 -5.41
N ARG A 261 13.87 -13.32 -4.37
CA ARG A 261 14.36 -13.44 -2.99
C ARG A 261 14.79 -14.85 -2.62
N GLY A 262 14.31 -15.83 -3.39
CA GLY A 262 14.62 -17.24 -3.28
C GLY A 262 13.96 -18.00 -4.43
N ASP A 263 14.41 -19.22 -4.68
CA ASP A 263 13.91 -20.02 -5.80
C ASP A 263 12.46 -20.48 -5.60
N ALA A 264 12.03 -20.64 -4.34
CA ALA A 264 10.67 -21.07 -3.98
C ALA A 264 9.71 -19.90 -3.66
N GLU A 265 10.10 -18.64 -3.90
CA GLU A 265 9.33 -17.47 -3.44
C GLU A 265 7.86 -17.49 -3.89
N ASP A 266 7.62 -17.94 -5.12
CA ASP A 266 6.30 -17.97 -5.73
C ASP A 266 5.46 -19.14 -5.18
N ILE A 267 6.09 -20.30 -4.99
CA ILE A 267 5.49 -21.50 -4.39
C ILE A 267 5.06 -21.21 -2.95
N GLU A 268 5.94 -20.58 -2.17
CA GLU A 268 5.70 -20.20 -0.78
C GLU A 268 4.61 -19.14 -0.64
N PHE A 269 4.36 -18.34 -1.68
CA PHE A 269 3.29 -17.33 -1.64
C PHE A 269 1.90 -17.98 -1.58
N TYR A 270 1.72 -19.12 -2.26
CA TYR A 270 0.47 -19.89 -2.28
C TYR A 270 0.43 -21.02 -1.25
N HIS A 271 1.53 -21.25 -0.51
CA HIS A 271 1.77 -22.45 0.30
C HIS A 271 1.64 -23.75 -0.50
N PHE A 272 2.04 -23.70 -1.77
CA PHE A 272 2.20 -24.91 -2.56
C PHE A 272 3.40 -25.71 -2.05
N LYS A 273 3.38 -27.02 -2.27
CA LYS A 273 4.48 -27.95 -1.94
C LYS A 273 5.50 -28.02 -3.07
N SER A 274 5.06 -27.85 -4.31
CA SER A 274 5.93 -27.92 -5.49
C SER A 274 5.34 -27.21 -6.71
N GLU A 275 6.14 -27.07 -7.77
CA GLU A 275 5.66 -26.56 -9.06
C GLU A 275 4.53 -27.41 -9.67
N ALA A 276 4.42 -28.69 -9.31
CA ALA A 276 3.35 -29.55 -9.80
C ALA A 276 1.96 -29.06 -9.34
N ASP A 277 1.89 -28.36 -8.20
CA ASP A 277 0.62 -27.90 -7.62
C ASP A 277 -0.07 -26.87 -8.52
N TYR A 278 0.67 -26.03 -9.25
CA TYR A 278 0.11 -25.08 -10.22
C TYR A 278 -0.77 -25.75 -11.29
N LYS A 279 -0.52 -27.03 -11.58
CA LYS A 279 -1.23 -27.79 -12.62
C LYS A 279 -2.44 -28.53 -12.08
N THR A 280 -2.53 -28.71 -10.75
CA THR A 280 -3.66 -29.40 -10.10
C THR A 280 -4.94 -28.58 -10.19
N PRO A 281 -6.13 -29.21 -10.13
CA PRO A 281 -7.40 -28.48 -10.05
C PRO A 281 -7.45 -27.50 -8.87
N GLU A 282 -6.92 -27.88 -7.72
CA GLU A 282 -6.85 -27.06 -6.51
C GLU A 282 -5.93 -25.86 -6.71
N GLY A 283 -4.73 -26.06 -7.26
CA GLY A 283 -3.81 -24.98 -7.55
C GLY A 283 -4.38 -23.98 -8.55
N LYS A 284 -5.06 -24.46 -9.61
CA LYS A 284 -5.77 -23.59 -10.55
C LYS A 284 -6.85 -22.75 -9.86
N ARG A 285 -7.65 -23.35 -8.97
CA ARG A 285 -8.64 -22.61 -8.16
C ARG A 285 -7.98 -21.53 -7.31
N VAL A 286 -6.83 -21.81 -6.69
CA VAL A 286 -6.08 -20.80 -5.91
C VAL A 286 -5.60 -19.65 -6.78
N LEU A 287 -5.07 -19.93 -7.98
CA LEU A 287 -4.63 -18.89 -8.93
C LEU A 287 -5.82 -18.06 -9.42
N ASP A 288 -6.94 -18.70 -9.75
CA ASP A 288 -8.17 -18.01 -10.16
C ASP A 288 -8.71 -17.11 -9.06
N ASP A 289 -8.74 -17.60 -7.81
CA ASP A 289 -9.11 -16.85 -6.61
C ASP A 289 -8.19 -15.65 -6.35
N CYS A 290 -6.94 -15.70 -6.83
CA CYS A 290 -5.94 -14.65 -6.67
C CYS A 290 -5.84 -13.70 -7.89
N SER A 291 -6.54 -13.95 -9.00
CA SER A 291 -6.44 -13.13 -10.19
C SER A 291 -7.50 -12.02 -10.23
N MET A 292 -7.20 -10.87 -9.64
CA MET A 292 -8.07 -9.70 -9.72
C MET A 292 -8.28 -9.23 -11.18
N TYR A 293 -7.28 -9.43 -12.05
CA TYR A 293 -7.39 -9.14 -13.47
C TYR A 293 -8.47 -10.01 -14.16
N ARG A 294 -8.50 -11.32 -13.90
CA ARG A 294 -9.52 -12.21 -14.49
C ARG A 294 -10.90 -12.00 -13.87
N GLN A 295 -10.97 -11.73 -12.56
CA GLN A 295 -12.22 -11.55 -11.83
C GLN A 295 -12.96 -10.26 -12.19
N LEU A 296 -12.25 -9.20 -12.59
CA LEU A 296 -12.85 -7.90 -12.91
C LEU A 296 -14.01 -8.03 -13.91
N SER A 297 -15.17 -7.48 -13.52
CA SER A 297 -16.44 -7.56 -14.23
C SER A 297 -17.18 -6.21 -14.26
N GLN A 298 -18.24 -6.11 -15.07
CA GLN A 298 -19.04 -4.88 -15.20
C GLN A 298 -19.74 -4.45 -13.90
N ASP A 299 -20.08 -5.43 -13.04
CA ASP A 299 -20.86 -5.22 -11.81
C ASP A 299 -19.99 -4.81 -10.61
N ASP A 300 -18.68 -4.68 -10.84
CA ASP A 300 -17.74 -4.25 -9.83
C ASP A 300 -17.90 -2.77 -9.47
N PRO A 301 -17.62 -2.39 -8.21
CA PRO A 301 -17.72 -1.01 -7.78
C PRO A 301 -16.67 -0.14 -8.51
N PRO A 302 -16.83 1.19 -8.47
CA PRO A 302 -15.80 2.10 -8.97
C PRO A 302 -14.43 1.84 -8.33
N ILE A 303 -13.40 1.72 -9.17
CA ILE A 303 -12.01 1.45 -8.79
C ILE A 303 -11.12 2.59 -9.26
N LEU A 304 -10.25 3.08 -8.37
CA LEU A 304 -9.16 3.99 -8.70
C LEU A 304 -7.81 3.31 -8.50
N MET A 305 -7.01 3.21 -9.56
CA MET A 305 -5.63 2.73 -9.51
C MET A 305 -4.68 3.93 -9.50
N ILE A 306 -3.91 4.10 -8.43
CA ILE A 306 -2.95 5.20 -8.26
C ILE A 306 -1.54 4.65 -8.42
N SER A 307 -0.77 5.16 -9.37
CA SER A 307 0.63 4.79 -9.58
C SER A 307 1.54 5.90 -9.06
N THR A 308 2.53 5.56 -8.24
CA THR A 308 3.47 6.54 -7.65
C THR A 308 4.90 6.38 -8.16
N GLN A 309 5.08 5.63 -9.24
CA GLN A 309 6.38 5.32 -9.81
C GLN A 309 6.40 5.70 -11.28
N SER A 310 7.61 5.94 -11.78
CA SER A 310 7.84 6.18 -13.20
C SER A 310 7.32 5.03 -14.06
N ALA A 311 6.85 5.36 -15.26
CA ALA A 311 6.49 4.39 -16.29
C ALA A 311 7.71 3.81 -17.06
N ALA A 312 8.93 4.24 -16.73
CA ALA A 312 10.16 3.68 -17.29
C ALA A 312 10.35 2.21 -16.89
N GLU A 313 11.08 1.45 -17.73
CA GLU A 313 11.35 0.04 -17.46
C GLU A 313 11.90 -0.20 -16.04
N PRO A 314 11.42 -1.23 -15.32
CA PRO A 314 11.77 -1.43 -13.94
C PRO A 314 13.26 -1.75 -13.80
N ALA A 315 13.97 -0.91 -13.05
CA ALA A 315 15.40 -1.09 -12.77
C ALA A 315 15.66 -2.09 -11.63
N ASN A 316 14.66 -2.37 -10.79
CA ASN A 316 14.77 -3.26 -9.65
C ASN A 316 13.40 -3.88 -9.29
N ARG A 317 13.41 -4.87 -8.38
CA ARG A 317 12.20 -5.54 -7.87
C ARG A 317 11.12 -4.58 -7.39
N GLY A 318 11.49 -3.55 -6.61
CA GLY A 318 10.54 -2.59 -6.06
C GLY A 318 9.86 -1.77 -7.15
N ALA A 319 10.58 -1.45 -8.22
CA ALA A 319 10.03 -0.82 -9.42
C ALA A 319 9.11 -1.75 -10.20
N TYR A 320 9.44 -3.04 -10.27
CA TYR A 320 8.61 -4.04 -10.93
C TYR A 320 7.27 -4.26 -10.21
N VAL A 321 7.29 -4.52 -8.89
CA VAL A 321 6.10 -4.83 -8.07
C VAL A 321 5.11 -3.66 -7.96
N HIS A 322 5.57 -2.45 -8.23
CA HIS A 322 4.79 -1.21 -8.17
C HIS A 322 4.76 -0.48 -9.51
N HIS A 323 5.05 -1.19 -10.60
CA HIS A 323 5.11 -0.60 -11.93
C HIS A 323 3.73 -0.08 -12.35
N PRO A 324 3.62 1.10 -12.99
CA PRO A 324 2.34 1.64 -13.47
C PRO A 324 1.58 0.72 -14.45
N ARG A 325 2.27 -0.23 -15.07
CA ARG A 325 1.65 -1.26 -15.93
C ARG A 325 0.58 -2.08 -15.20
N HIS A 326 0.66 -2.25 -13.87
CA HIS A 326 -0.44 -2.87 -13.13
C HIS A 326 -1.74 -2.06 -13.21
N ALA A 327 -1.66 -0.75 -13.01
CA ALA A 327 -2.82 0.13 -13.13
C ALA A 327 -3.34 0.16 -14.57
N GLN A 328 -2.44 0.20 -15.56
CA GLN A 328 -2.80 0.15 -16.98
C GLN A 328 -3.49 -1.17 -17.36
N ALA A 329 -3.01 -2.30 -16.85
CA ALA A 329 -3.61 -3.62 -17.10
C ALA A 329 -5.05 -3.69 -16.58
N ILE A 330 -5.29 -3.24 -15.34
CA ILE A 330 -6.64 -3.20 -14.74
C ILE A 330 -7.54 -2.21 -15.48
N LYS A 331 -7.02 -1.05 -15.90
CA LYS A 331 -7.78 -0.09 -16.70
C LYS A 331 -8.19 -0.68 -18.05
N LYS A 332 -7.25 -1.29 -18.76
CA LYS A 332 -7.51 -1.95 -20.05
C LYS A 332 -8.58 -3.03 -19.90
N ARG A 333 -8.44 -3.91 -18.90
CA ARG A 333 -9.44 -4.94 -18.63
C ARG A 333 -10.79 -4.35 -18.28
N GLY A 334 -10.81 -3.30 -17.47
CA GLY A 334 -12.02 -2.58 -17.12
C GLY A 334 -12.74 -2.04 -18.34
N ASP A 335 -12.01 -1.47 -19.30
CA ASP A 335 -12.58 -1.01 -20.57
C ASP A 335 -13.13 -2.17 -21.41
N GLU A 336 -12.43 -3.31 -21.44
CA GLU A 336 -12.86 -4.52 -22.18
C GLU A 336 -14.17 -5.12 -21.62
N VAL A 337 -14.40 -5.07 -20.31
CA VAL A 337 -15.58 -5.64 -19.66
C VAL A 337 -16.65 -4.61 -19.27
N GLY A 338 -16.41 -3.32 -19.51
CA GLY A 338 -17.31 -2.23 -19.12
C GLY A 338 -17.29 -1.85 -17.62
N ALA A 339 -16.24 -2.22 -16.89
CA ALA A 339 -16.06 -1.86 -15.48
C ALA A 339 -15.62 -0.40 -15.28
N LYS A 340 -15.95 0.18 -14.12
CA LYS A 340 -15.66 1.58 -13.79
C LYS A 340 -14.25 1.74 -13.19
N VAL A 341 -13.23 1.64 -14.02
CA VAL A 341 -11.83 1.81 -13.60
C VAL A 341 -11.28 3.18 -14.00
N ARG A 342 -10.62 3.87 -13.05
CA ARG A 342 -9.84 5.10 -13.29
C ARG A 342 -8.38 4.87 -12.91
N THR A 343 -7.48 5.60 -13.55
CA THR A 343 -6.05 5.62 -13.23
C THR A 343 -5.61 7.02 -12.88
N HIS A 344 -4.73 7.14 -11.89
CA HIS A 344 -4.00 8.36 -11.56
C HIS A 344 -2.51 8.04 -11.57
N LEU A 345 -1.72 8.78 -12.34
CA LEU A 345 -0.26 8.68 -12.31
C LEU A 345 0.26 9.91 -11.56
N GLU A 346 0.97 9.66 -10.48
CA GLU A 346 1.60 10.70 -9.67
C GLU A 346 3.03 10.92 -10.15
N ASP A 347 3.21 11.94 -10.99
CA ASP A 347 4.47 12.15 -11.74
C ASP A 347 5.48 13.07 -11.03
N ASP A 348 5.03 13.96 -10.15
CA ASP A 348 5.91 14.95 -9.48
C ASP A 348 6.11 14.70 -7.98
N GLY A 349 5.41 13.71 -7.40
CA GLY A 349 5.48 13.34 -5.99
C GLY A 349 4.92 14.40 -5.03
N THR A 350 4.16 15.37 -5.54
CA THR A 350 3.63 16.49 -4.75
C THR A 350 2.26 16.18 -4.16
N ALA A 351 1.46 15.31 -4.78
CA ALA A 351 0.14 15.00 -4.28
C ALA A 351 0.19 14.01 -3.11
N ASN A 352 -0.64 14.31 -2.11
CA ASN A 352 -0.93 13.36 -1.06
C ASN A 352 -1.87 12.27 -1.60
N THR A 353 -1.28 11.22 -2.17
CA THR A 353 -2.00 10.09 -2.79
C THR A 353 -3.00 9.42 -1.84
N THR A 354 -2.76 9.48 -0.53
CA THR A 354 -3.73 9.00 0.46
C THR A 354 -4.98 9.87 0.50
N VAL A 355 -4.83 11.20 0.46
CA VAL A 355 -5.97 12.11 0.37
C VAL A 355 -6.72 11.93 -0.95
N VAL A 356 -6.01 11.75 -2.08
CA VAL A 356 -6.63 11.45 -3.38
C VAL A 356 -7.47 10.16 -3.33
N ALA A 357 -6.92 9.09 -2.73
CA ALA A 357 -7.63 7.83 -2.54
C ALA A 357 -8.88 7.99 -1.66
N VAL A 358 -8.76 8.69 -0.52
CA VAL A 358 -9.88 8.94 0.39
C VAL A 358 -10.96 9.77 -0.29
N GLU A 359 -10.60 10.82 -1.02
CA GLU A 359 -11.55 11.66 -1.77
C GLU A 359 -12.36 10.88 -2.80
N PHE A 360 -11.69 9.98 -3.53
CA PHE A 360 -12.36 9.08 -4.46
C PHE A 360 -13.40 8.21 -3.73
N LEU A 361 -13.04 7.63 -2.59
CA LEU A 361 -13.97 6.84 -1.79
C LEU A 361 -15.13 7.71 -1.30
N LEU A 362 -14.88 8.86 -0.68
CA LEU A 362 -15.91 9.75 -0.13
C LEU A 362 -16.95 10.12 -1.19
N LYS A 363 -16.51 10.46 -2.40
CA LYS A 363 -17.40 10.72 -3.55
C LYS A 363 -18.34 9.54 -3.82
N HIS A 364 -17.81 8.32 -3.88
CA HIS A 364 -18.59 7.12 -4.21
C HIS A 364 -19.40 6.57 -3.03
N LEU A 365 -19.05 6.95 -1.80
CA LEU A 365 -19.80 6.66 -0.58
C LEU A 365 -20.88 7.72 -0.27
N GLY A 366 -21.03 8.75 -1.12
CA GLY A 366 -21.97 9.84 -0.90
C GLY A 366 -21.67 10.63 0.39
N ALA A 367 -20.40 10.66 0.82
CA ALA A 367 -19.94 11.47 1.93
C ALA A 367 -19.55 12.85 1.40
N THR A 368 -20.32 13.88 1.75
CA THR A 368 -20.02 15.27 1.38
C THR A 368 -19.53 16.04 2.59
N SER A 369 -18.59 16.97 2.37
CA SER A 369 -18.11 17.86 3.43
C SER A 369 -19.28 18.70 3.99
N PRO A 370 -19.41 18.87 5.32
CA PRO A 370 -20.42 19.72 5.95
C PRO A 370 -20.43 21.16 5.45
N SER A 371 -19.35 21.65 4.83
CA SER A 371 -19.31 22.98 4.21
C SER A 371 -20.23 23.09 2.99
N ALA A 372 -20.55 22.00 2.30
CA ALA A 372 -21.42 22.00 1.13
C ALA A 372 -22.93 22.05 1.50
N SER A 373 -23.31 21.67 2.73
CA SER A 373 -24.71 21.70 3.15
C SER A 373 -25.17 23.06 3.65
N LYS A 374 -24.25 23.93 4.09
CA LYS A 374 -24.57 25.31 4.50
C LYS A 374 -24.76 26.28 3.32
N ALA A 375 -24.32 25.91 2.11
CA ALA A 375 -24.50 26.72 0.90
C ALA A 375 -25.85 26.49 0.19
N LYS A 376 -26.74 25.64 0.73
CA LYS A 376 -28.07 25.34 0.14
C LYS A 376 -29.26 25.71 1.04
N GLN A 377 -29.04 26.48 2.11
CA GLN A 377 -30.10 26.97 2.99
C GLN A 377 -30.15 28.50 3.09
N GLY A 378 -29.55 29.20 2.13
CA GLY A 378 -29.68 30.64 1.98
C GLY A 378 -29.87 30.98 0.51
N ASP A 379 -31.09 30.78 0.02
CA ASP A 379 -31.70 31.50 -1.11
C ASP A 379 -33.21 31.58 -0.85
#